data_AF-A0A7J7QD45-F1
#
_entry.id   AF-A0A7J7QD45-F1
#
_cell.length_a   1.000
_cell.length_b   1.000
_cell.length_c   1.000
_cell.angle_alpha   90.00
_cell.angle_beta   90.00
_cell.angle_gamma   90.00
#
_symmetry.space_group_name_H-M   'P 1'
#
loop_
_entity.id
_entity.type
_entity.pdbx_description
1 polymer ?
#
loop_
_entity_poly.entity_id
_entity_poly.type
_entity_poly.pdbx_seq_one_letter_code
_entity_poly.pdbx_strand_id
1 'polypeptide(L)'
;MSYASAVKASFSFPAKYGWFLAGWAYLCTWTNVPPAGMREIGIEEWNATPAAYLLHPDHHPKLWGRFPDDSTVENVREQLFTKHGQKDYSPSHPHEKAGGHH
;
A
#
# COMPACT_ATOMS: atom_id res chain seq x y z
N MET A 1 2.63 -21.30 -53.13
CA MET A 1 3.33 -21.31 -51.82
C MET A 1 2.35 -21.82 -50.77
N SER A 2 2.70 -22.87 -50.02
CA SER A 2 1.81 -23.50 -49.04
C SER A 2 2.07 -22.94 -47.63
N TYR A 3 1.03 -22.42 -46.97
CA TYR A 3 1.08 -21.80 -45.64
C TYR A 3 0.90 -22.80 -44.48
N ALA A 4 0.96 -24.11 -44.76
CA ALA A 4 0.69 -25.16 -43.77
C ALA A 4 1.61 -25.13 -42.54
N SER A 5 2.78 -24.47 -42.62
CA SER A 5 3.70 -24.27 -41.50
C SER A 5 3.32 -23.14 -40.53
N ALA A 6 2.41 -22.24 -40.93
CA ALA A 6 1.95 -21.14 -40.06
C ALA A 6 1.06 -21.61 -38.90
N VAL A 7 0.51 -22.83 -38.99
CA VAL A 7 -0.40 -23.42 -37.98
C VAL A 7 0.36 -23.95 -36.75
N LYS A 8 1.70 -24.07 -36.82
CA LYS A 8 2.58 -24.47 -35.71
C LYS A 8 3.21 -23.28 -34.97
N ALA A 9 2.70 -22.06 -35.16
CA ALA A 9 3.12 -20.95 -34.33
C ALA A 9 2.58 -21.16 -32.91
N SER A 10 3.47 -21.50 -31.97
CA SER A 10 3.16 -21.45 -30.54
C SER A 10 2.65 -20.07 -30.15
N PHE A 11 1.91 -19.97 -29.04
CA PHE A 11 1.46 -18.69 -28.50
C PHE A 11 2.65 -17.72 -28.40
N SER A 12 2.50 -16.55 -29.02
CA SER A 12 3.52 -15.50 -29.03
C SER A 12 2.87 -14.19 -28.61
N PHE A 13 3.55 -13.47 -27.72
CA PHE A 13 3.10 -12.14 -27.32
C PHE A 13 3.28 -11.14 -28.48
N PRO A 14 2.45 -10.09 -28.54
CA PRO A 14 2.62 -9.01 -29.50
C PRO A 14 4.04 -8.42 -29.45
N ALA A 15 4.54 -8.00 -30.61
CA ALA A 15 5.81 -7.30 -30.68
C ALA A 15 5.80 -6.09 -29.72
N LYS A 16 6.87 -5.96 -28.92
CA LYS A 16 7.05 -4.90 -27.91
C LYS A 16 6.10 -4.95 -26.69
N TYR A 17 5.33 -6.03 -26.50
CA TYR A 17 4.49 -6.19 -25.31
C TYR A 17 5.29 -6.08 -23.99
N GLY A 18 6.53 -6.55 -23.96
CA GLY A 18 7.42 -6.38 -22.80
C GLY A 18 7.74 -4.91 -22.46
N TRP A 19 7.95 -4.06 -23.48
CA TRP A 19 8.17 -2.62 -23.27
C TRP A 19 6.93 -1.92 -22.74
N PHE A 20 5.76 -2.34 -23.23
CA PHE A 20 4.50 -1.86 -22.71
C PHE A 20 4.33 -2.23 -21.23
N LEU A 21 4.54 -3.50 -20.86
CA LEU A 21 4.44 -3.94 -19.47
C LEU A 21 5.46 -3.24 -18.57
N ALA A 22 6.68 -3.02 -19.04
CA ALA A 22 7.70 -2.29 -18.29
C ALA A 22 7.29 -0.83 -18.05
N GLY A 23 6.81 -0.13 -19.07
CA GLY A 23 6.30 1.24 -18.95
C GLY A 23 5.08 1.33 -18.05
N TRP A 24 4.16 0.37 -18.16
CA TRP A 24 2.99 0.27 -17.30
C TRP A 24 3.38 0.05 -15.83
N ALA A 25 4.26 -0.91 -15.56
CA ALA A 25 4.74 -1.19 -14.22
C ALA A 25 5.45 0.02 -13.61
N TYR A 26 6.28 0.73 -14.38
CA TYR A 26 6.94 1.96 -13.95
C TYR A 26 5.94 3.03 -13.52
N LEU A 27 4.87 3.25 -14.30
CA LEU A 27 3.84 4.23 -13.95
C LEU A 27 3.06 3.85 -12.69
N CYS A 28 2.82 2.57 -12.46
CA CYS A 28 2.10 2.09 -11.28
C CYS A 28 2.95 2.08 -10.00
N THR A 29 4.28 1.97 -10.10
CA THR A 29 5.17 1.88 -8.92
C THR A 29 5.90 3.17 -8.61
N TRP A 30 6.23 3.97 -9.63
CA TRP A 30 7.00 5.21 -9.47
C TRP A 30 6.08 6.39 -9.20
N THR A 31 5.34 6.30 -8.10
CA THR A 31 4.64 7.43 -7.51
C THR A 31 5.53 7.93 -6.38
N ASN A 32 6.07 9.15 -6.43
CA ASN A 32 6.92 9.74 -5.36
C ASN A 32 6.09 10.08 -4.10
N VAL A 33 5.12 9.24 -3.77
CA VAL A 33 4.18 9.34 -2.65
C VAL A 33 4.01 7.95 -2.06
N PRO A 34 3.69 7.86 -0.76
CA PRO A 34 3.41 6.59 -0.12
C PRO A 34 2.31 5.82 -0.87
N PRO A 35 2.40 4.48 -0.93
CA PRO A 35 1.31 3.66 -1.44
C PRO A 35 -0.01 3.98 -0.72
N ALA A 36 -1.13 3.83 -1.43
CA ALA A 36 -2.44 4.14 -0.88
C ALA A 36 -2.69 3.42 0.46
N GLY A 37 -3.07 4.17 1.49
CA GLY A 37 -3.29 3.63 2.83
C GLY A 37 -2.04 3.53 3.71
N MET A 38 -0.85 3.77 3.16
CA MET A 38 0.39 3.74 3.91
C MET A 38 0.86 5.15 4.26
N ARG A 39 1.66 5.24 5.31
CA ARG A 39 2.34 6.46 5.74
C ARG A 39 3.83 6.18 5.90
N GLU A 40 4.66 7.11 5.47
CA GLU A 40 6.07 7.10 5.80
C GLU A 40 6.28 7.28 7.30
N ILE A 41 7.16 6.46 7.88
CA ILE A 41 7.55 6.54 9.30
C ILE A 41 9.07 6.55 9.41
N GLY A 42 9.57 7.15 10.49
CA GLY A 42 11.00 7.14 10.78
C GLY A 42 11.52 5.73 11.05
N ILE A 43 12.82 5.51 10.83
CA ILE A 43 13.43 4.20 11.06
C ILE A 43 13.38 3.76 12.52
N GLU A 44 13.36 4.72 13.45
CA GLU A 44 13.19 4.47 14.88
C GLU A 44 11.80 3.94 15.19
N GLU A 45 10.75 4.55 14.60
CA GLU A 45 9.37 4.08 14.75
C GLU A 45 9.18 2.70 14.11
N TRP A 46 9.80 2.46 12.94
CA TRP A 46 9.79 1.16 12.28
C TRP A 46 10.42 0.04 13.12
N ASN A 47 11.57 0.31 13.75
CA ASN A 47 12.27 -0.68 14.56
C ASN A 47 11.63 -0.90 15.94
N ALA A 48 11.07 0.16 16.54
CA ALA A 48 10.45 0.10 17.85
C ALA A 48 9.05 -0.54 17.82
N THR A 49 8.38 -0.52 16.66
CA THR A 49 7.00 -0.98 16.52
C THR A 49 6.94 -2.39 15.96
N PRO A 50 6.47 -3.39 16.74
CA PRO A 50 6.22 -4.73 16.21
C PRO A 50 5.27 -4.70 15.00
N ALA A 51 5.50 -5.61 14.05
CA ALA A 51 4.74 -5.66 12.80
C ALA A 51 3.21 -5.70 12.99
N ALA A 52 2.72 -6.37 14.05
CA ALA A 52 1.29 -6.43 14.37
C ALA A 52 0.65 -5.05 14.64
N TYR A 53 1.43 -4.04 15.05
CA TYR A 53 0.94 -2.68 15.28
C TYR A 53 1.14 -1.74 14.10
N LEU A 54 1.88 -2.18 13.08
CA LEU A 54 2.09 -1.44 11.83
C LEU A 54 0.96 -1.67 10.82
N LEU A 55 0.28 -2.81 10.90
CA LEU A 55 -0.79 -3.18 9.99
C LEU A 55 -2.12 -2.56 10.43
N HIS A 56 -2.83 -1.92 9.49
CA HIS A 56 -4.17 -1.37 9.72
C HIS A 56 -5.25 -2.28 9.11
N PRO A 57 -6.34 -2.60 9.84
CA PRO A 57 -7.37 -3.54 9.37
C PRO A 57 -7.99 -3.15 8.01
N ASP A 58 -8.15 -1.86 7.74
CA ASP A 58 -8.71 -1.35 6.47
C ASP A 58 -7.90 -1.76 5.22
N HIS A 59 -6.61 -2.05 5.39
CA HIS A 59 -5.74 -2.51 4.29
C HIS A 59 -5.65 -4.04 4.20
N HIS A 60 -6.34 -4.74 5.10
CA HIS A 60 -6.36 -6.20 5.17
C HIS A 60 -7.80 -6.74 5.24
N PRO A 61 -8.67 -6.43 4.25
CA PRO A 61 -10.02 -6.98 4.21
C PRO A 61 -9.98 -8.50 4.00
N LYS A 62 -10.92 -9.22 4.62
CA LYS A 62 -11.13 -10.64 4.31
C LYS A 62 -11.66 -10.78 2.90
N LEU A 63 -11.06 -11.68 2.13
CA LEU A 63 -11.54 -12.04 0.80
C LEU A 63 -12.96 -12.61 0.83
N TRP A 64 -13.33 -13.28 1.93
CA TRP A 64 -14.67 -13.77 2.22
C TRP A 64 -15.10 -13.39 3.63
N GLY A 65 -15.48 -12.12 3.80
CA GLY A 65 -16.05 -11.62 5.05
C GLY A 65 -17.51 -12.05 5.23
N ARG A 66 -17.92 -12.35 6.47
CA ARG A 66 -19.34 -12.60 6.78
C ARG A 66 -20.11 -11.29 6.98
N PHE A 67 -19.39 -10.24 7.34
CA PHE A 67 -19.92 -8.91 7.62
C PHE A 67 -19.18 -7.86 6.77
N PRO A 68 -19.80 -6.70 6.49
CA PRO A 68 -19.06 -5.55 5.98
C PRO A 68 -17.94 -5.19 6.97
N ASP A 69 -16.79 -4.76 6.44
CA ASP A 69 -15.58 -4.37 7.19
C ASP A 69 -14.86 -5.49 7.96
N ASP A 70 -15.11 -6.74 7.60
CA ASP A 70 -14.43 -7.89 8.20
C ASP A 70 -12.96 -7.97 7.72
N SER A 71 -12.00 -7.84 8.64
CA SER A 71 -10.55 -7.81 8.36
C SER A 71 -9.84 -9.09 8.82
N THR A 72 -8.75 -9.46 8.16
CA THR A 72 -7.88 -10.59 8.58
C THR A 72 -6.97 -10.21 9.74
N VAL A 73 -6.73 -8.92 9.93
CA VAL A 73 -5.84 -8.36 10.94
C VAL A 73 -6.68 -7.65 12.00
N GLU A 74 -6.35 -7.86 13.26
CA GLU A 74 -6.98 -7.17 14.37
C GLU A 74 -6.42 -5.75 14.53
N ASN A 75 -7.24 -4.80 14.98
CA ASN A 75 -6.77 -3.45 15.32
C ASN A 75 -6.06 -3.43 16.69
N VAL A 76 -4.91 -4.10 16.78
CA VAL A 76 -4.17 -4.28 18.05
C VAL A 76 -3.67 -2.94 18.58
N ARG A 77 -3.39 -1.98 17.70
CA ARG A 77 -2.96 -0.61 18.06
C ARG A 77 -4.06 0.14 18.80
N GLU A 78 -5.29 0.17 18.31
CA GLU A 78 -6.42 0.79 19.03
C GLU A 78 -6.78 0.05 20.32
N GLN A 79 -6.68 -1.28 20.32
CA GLN A 79 -6.88 -2.07 21.53
C GLN A 79 -5.84 -1.73 22.61
N LEU A 80 -4.58 -1.48 22.23
CA LEU A 80 -3.52 -1.05 23.14
C LEU A 80 -3.85 0.34 23.73
N PHE A 81 -4.22 1.30 22.89
CA PHE A 81 -4.57 2.66 23.35
C PHE A 81 -5.81 2.68 24.25
N THR A 82 -6.80 1.83 23.96
CA THR A 82 -7.99 1.67 24.80
C THR A 82 -7.65 1.05 26.16
N LYS A 83 -6.75 0.06 26.21
CA LYS A 83 -6.33 -0.61 27.46
C LYS A 83 -5.43 0.27 28.34
N HIS A 84 -4.55 1.06 27.74
CA HIS A 84 -3.59 1.89 28.48
C HIS A 84 -4.07 3.33 28.72
N GLY A 85 -5.30 3.68 28.31
CA GLY A 85 -5.92 4.98 28.59
C GLY A 85 -5.28 6.16 27.87
N GLN A 86 -4.40 5.91 26.90
CA GLN A 86 -3.69 6.95 26.17
C GLN A 86 -4.57 7.43 25.01
N LYS A 87 -5.35 8.47 25.26
CA LYS A 87 -5.94 9.30 24.21
C LYS A 87 -4.84 10.21 23.66
N ASP A 88 -4.71 10.22 22.35
CA ASP A 88 -3.93 11.19 21.58
C ASP A 88 -2.41 10.94 21.54
N TYR A 89 -1.97 10.11 20.59
CA TYR A 89 -0.67 10.35 19.94
C TYR A 89 -0.88 11.41 18.86
N SER A 90 -1.00 12.67 19.26
CA SER A 90 -0.84 13.79 18.34
C SER A 90 0.63 13.82 17.93
N PRO A 91 1.01 13.65 16.64
CA PRO A 91 2.37 13.90 16.23
C PRO A 91 2.58 15.40 16.37
N SER A 92 3.28 15.82 17.42
CA SER A 92 3.83 17.16 17.52
C SER A 92 4.97 17.32 16.51
N HIS A 93 4.62 17.37 15.22
CA HIS A 93 5.40 18.13 14.27
C HIS A 93 4.73 19.49 14.16
N PRO A 94 5.34 20.58 14.65
CA PRO A 94 4.88 21.90 14.31
C PRO A 94 5.11 22.07 12.81
N HIS A 95 4.07 21.89 12.00
CA HIS A 95 3.97 22.67 10.78
C HIS A 95 3.82 24.11 11.25
N GLU A 96 4.95 24.81 11.30
CA GLU A 96 5.02 26.25 11.35
C GLU A 96 4.16 26.77 10.19
N LYS A 97 2.90 27.09 10.50
CA LYS A 97 2.10 27.97 9.68
C LYS A 97 2.81 29.31 9.75
N ALA A 98 3.70 29.56 8.78
CA ALA A 98 4.11 30.90 8.42
C ALA A 98 2.90 31.65 7.84
N GLY A 99 2.01 32.07 8.73
CA GLY A 99 1.09 33.17 8.50
C GLY A 99 1.75 34.43 9.05
N GLY A 100 2.37 35.21 8.18
CA GLY A 100 2.87 36.55 8.46
C GLY A 100 2.13 37.55 7.59
N HIS A 101 1.36 38.42 8.24
CA HIS A 101 0.62 39.54 7.69
C HIS A 101 1.51 40.52 6.91
N HIS A 102 1.00 41.07 5.80
CA HIS A 102 0.82 42.52 5.55
C HIS A 102 -0.05 42.72 4.30
#